data_AF-A0A6F8SL75-F1
#
_entry.id   AF-A0A6F8SL75-F1
#
_cell.length_a   1.000
_cell.length_b   1.000
_cell.length_c   1.000
_cell.angle_alpha   90.00
_cell.angle_beta   90.00
_cell.angle_gamma   90.00
#
_symmetry.space_group_name_H-M   'P 1'
#
loop_
_entity.id
_entity.type
_entity.pdbx_description
1 polymer ?
#
loop_
_entity_poly.entity_id
_entity_poly.type
_entity_poly.pdbx_seq_one_letter_code
_entity_poly.pdbx_strand_id
1 'polypeptide(L)'
;MANFKVVFRSDNQGADASPGWEPGCPLLVNAVQVSRNTDTGQCYLQLKLSNISGATVDSFKLQADVSYVDGASETVELNPLDADIQPAKTYRPEPVLLTGSQITNVIVRVLSVSQPEIEWHAEAGSEPGPIPVGTELVLDKKAATERTKSLGELYKDSSKYRHAVTLGNTWWVCSCGMPNVDRDRCCRCDLSKDYLVALEDEQSLIARCEERRIRTAKRKRKTLIASASFIIAVVAALAILFFTTDIIVPNASYNAAARLLSEKNYDSAYSAFLKLGTYRDSDQAAQECASQAAQSALDSEEFATLERWYSRINCKNEIDGSIREKASQLSSENKLGSAAGLYQIIGDEEAENQTLYQYVKNNYDGDYNEFVVKFLGQLAQNNYEDSRDLRNSYIERWKSEYPDIAE
;
A
#
# COMPACT_ATOMS: atom_id res chain seq x y z
N MET A 1 -51.65 -24.74 -31.79
CA MET A 1 -50.21 -25.05 -31.82
C MET A 1 -50.11 -26.56 -31.90
N ALA A 2 -49.49 -27.10 -32.94
CA ALA A 2 -49.32 -28.56 -33.03
C ALA A 2 -48.41 -29.03 -31.89
N ASN A 3 -48.85 -30.05 -31.15
CA ASN A 3 -48.09 -30.60 -30.05
C ASN A 3 -47.18 -31.72 -30.57
N PHE A 4 -45.87 -31.64 -30.32
CA PHE A 4 -44.90 -32.65 -30.75
C PHE A 4 -44.32 -33.41 -29.56
N LYS A 5 -44.19 -34.74 -29.71
CA LYS A 5 -43.54 -35.63 -28.76
C LYS A 5 -42.32 -36.28 -29.40
N VAL A 6 -41.16 -36.20 -28.75
CA VAL A 6 -39.96 -36.92 -29.20
C VAL A 6 -40.16 -38.42 -28.97
N VAL A 7 -40.03 -39.22 -30.03
CA VAL A 7 -40.23 -40.68 -30.00
C VAL A 7 -38.95 -41.46 -30.24
N PHE A 8 -37.92 -40.81 -30.79
CA PHE A 8 -36.58 -41.35 -30.93
C PHE A 8 -35.56 -40.21 -30.76
N ARG A 9 -34.44 -40.50 -30.12
CA ARG A 9 -33.32 -39.57 -30.01
C ARG A 9 -32.00 -40.33 -29.89
N SER A 10 -31.04 -39.93 -30.70
CA SER A 10 -29.65 -40.36 -30.69
C SER A 10 -28.79 -39.09 -30.73
N ASP A 11 -27.83 -38.96 -29.82
CA ASP A 11 -26.91 -37.81 -29.78
C ASP A 11 -25.55 -38.18 -29.21
N ASN A 12 -24.55 -37.31 -29.42
CA ASN A 12 -23.17 -37.53 -28.99
C ASN A 12 -22.96 -37.39 -27.46
N GLN A 13 -24.01 -37.43 -26.63
CA GLN A 13 -23.90 -37.35 -25.16
C GLN A 13 -23.89 -38.73 -24.47
N GLY A 14 -24.25 -39.81 -25.17
CA GLY A 14 -24.23 -41.19 -24.64
C GLY A 14 -23.54 -42.18 -25.60
N ALA A 15 -22.79 -43.15 -25.06
CA ALA A 15 -22.01 -44.11 -25.86
C ALA A 15 -22.87 -45.08 -26.68
N ASP A 16 -23.99 -45.54 -26.11
CA ASP A 16 -24.84 -46.57 -26.71
C ASP A 16 -25.85 -46.03 -27.75
N ALA A 17 -25.94 -44.71 -27.90
CA ALA A 17 -26.91 -44.04 -28.77
C ALA A 17 -26.27 -42.91 -29.61
N SER A 18 -24.96 -42.97 -29.84
CA SER A 18 -24.26 -41.99 -30.67
C SER A 18 -24.52 -42.23 -32.16
N PRO A 19 -24.80 -41.19 -32.97
CA PRO A 19 -24.91 -41.31 -34.42
C PRO A 19 -23.62 -41.79 -35.13
N GLY A 20 -22.49 -41.74 -34.44
CA GLY A 20 -21.19 -42.12 -34.99
C GLY A 20 -20.58 -41.06 -35.92
N TRP A 21 -19.38 -41.35 -36.40
CA TRP A 21 -18.61 -40.52 -37.33
C TRP A 21 -17.64 -41.39 -38.13
N GLU A 22 -17.47 -41.08 -39.41
CA GLU A 22 -16.48 -41.73 -40.26
C GLU A 22 -15.18 -40.90 -40.29
N PRO A 23 -14.01 -41.52 -40.03
CA PRO A 23 -12.71 -40.85 -40.12
C PRO A 23 -12.53 -40.02 -41.39
N GLY A 24 -12.32 -38.71 -41.22
CA GLY A 24 -12.13 -37.77 -42.33
C GLY A 24 -13.42 -37.14 -42.86
N CYS A 25 -14.60 -37.54 -42.41
CA CYS A 25 -15.85 -36.90 -42.81
C CYS A 25 -15.93 -35.45 -42.31
N PRO A 26 -16.07 -34.44 -43.19
CA PRO A 26 -16.13 -33.02 -42.80
C PRO A 26 -17.34 -32.65 -41.92
N LEU A 27 -18.38 -33.49 -41.89
CA LEU A 27 -19.60 -33.28 -41.14
C LEU A 27 -19.71 -34.25 -39.95
N LEU A 28 -20.03 -33.69 -38.79
CA LEU A 28 -20.36 -34.46 -37.59
C LEU A 28 -21.87 -34.40 -37.36
N VAL A 29 -22.54 -35.56 -37.32
CA VAL A 29 -23.93 -35.67 -36.90
C VAL A 29 -23.98 -35.54 -35.37
N ASN A 30 -24.50 -34.42 -34.87
CA ASN A 30 -24.58 -34.16 -33.43
C ASN A 30 -25.79 -34.80 -32.77
N ALA A 31 -26.91 -34.84 -33.50
CA ALA A 31 -28.16 -35.37 -33.02
C ALA A 31 -29.04 -35.84 -34.18
N VAL A 32 -29.71 -36.96 -33.94
CA VAL A 32 -30.77 -37.54 -34.75
C VAL A 32 -32.00 -37.64 -33.86
N GLN A 33 -33.10 -37.00 -34.26
CA GLN A 33 -34.32 -36.97 -33.47
C GLN A 33 -35.52 -37.25 -34.35
N VAL A 34 -36.46 -38.07 -33.89
CA VAL A 34 -37.77 -38.20 -34.51
C VAL A 34 -38.82 -37.64 -33.57
N SER A 35 -39.58 -36.67 -34.09
CA SER A 35 -40.68 -36.01 -33.37
C SER A 35 -42.01 -36.42 -34.00
N ARG A 36 -42.95 -36.90 -33.19
CA ARG A 36 -44.30 -37.24 -33.61
C ARG A 36 -45.24 -36.08 -33.31
N ASN A 37 -45.97 -35.62 -34.32
CA ASN A 37 -47.12 -34.74 -34.12
C ASN A 37 -48.21 -35.55 -33.40
N THR A 38 -48.61 -35.10 -32.22
CA THR A 38 -49.59 -35.80 -31.37
C THR A 38 -51.03 -35.66 -31.87
N ASP A 39 -51.30 -34.65 -32.70
CA ASP A 39 -52.63 -34.40 -33.27
C ASP A 39 -52.84 -35.25 -34.54
N THR A 40 -51.80 -35.41 -35.38
CA THR A 40 -51.90 -36.12 -36.68
C THR A 40 -51.25 -37.50 -36.70
N GLY A 41 -50.43 -37.83 -35.70
CA GLY A 41 -49.65 -39.07 -35.66
C GLY A 41 -48.42 -39.09 -36.58
N GLN A 42 -48.21 -38.06 -37.40
CA GLN A 42 -47.09 -37.97 -38.34
C GLN A 42 -45.75 -37.82 -37.63
N CYS A 43 -44.74 -38.56 -38.10
CA CYS A 43 -43.38 -38.51 -37.56
C CYS A 43 -42.45 -37.71 -38.48
N TYR A 44 -41.58 -36.89 -37.89
CA TYR A 44 -40.63 -36.05 -38.59
C TYR A 44 -39.21 -36.33 -38.10
N LEU A 45 -38.32 -36.72 -39.01
CA LEU A 45 -36.88 -36.85 -38.76
C LEU A 45 -36.23 -35.47 -38.77
N GLN A 46 -35.47 -35.17 -37.73
CA GLN A 46 -34.78 -33.91 -37.51
C GLN A 46 -33.31 -34.19 -37.20
N LEU A 47 -32.43 -33.52 -37.93
CA LEU A 47 -30.99 -33.69 -37.81
C LEU A 47 -30.33 -32.39 -37.35
N LYS A 48 -29.22 -32.53 -36.61
CA LYS A 48 -28.31 -31.42 -36.30
C LYS A 48 -26.90 -31.84 -36.66
N LEU A 49 -26.30 -31.18 -37.64
CA LEU A 49 -24.94 -31.43 -38.09
C LEU A 49 -24.02 -30.27 -37.69
N SER A 50 -22.71 -30.52 -37.64
CA SER A 50 -21.67 -29.49 -37.52
C SER A 50 -20.64 -29.68 -38.63
N ASN A 51 -20.21 -28.57 -39.24
CA ASN A 51 -18.99 -28.57 -40.04
C ASN A 51 -17.77 -28.58 -39.11
N ILE A 52 -17.04 -29.69 -39.09
CA ILE A 52 -15.81 -29.88 -38.29
C ILE A 52 -14.54 -29.69 -39.12
N SER A 53 -14.68 -29.28 -40.39
CA SER A 53 -13.57 -29.06 -41.32
C SER A 53 -13.08 -27.61 -41.37
N GLY A 54 -11.96 -27.37 -42.06
CA GLY A 54 -11.35 -26.05 -42.26
C GLY A 54 -12.07 -25.17 -43.28
N ALA A 55 -12.75 -25.78 -44.24
CA ALA A 55 -13.42 -25.10 -45.36
C ALA A 55 -14.94 -25.07 -45.19
N THR A 56 -15.61 -24.21 -45.95
CA THR A 56 -17.08 -24.23 -46.07
C THR A 56 -17.53 -25.57 -46.66
N VAL A 57 -18.67 -26.06 -46.20
CA VAL A 57 -19.37 -27.19 -46.84
C VAL A 57 -20.47 -26.61 -47.71
N ASP A 58 -20.29 -26.70 -49.02
CA ASP A 58 -21.18 -26.08 -50.00
C ASP A 58 -22.44 -26.95 -50.18
N SER A 59 -22.25 -28.26 -50.31
CA SER A 59 -23.33 -29.26 -50.41
C SER A 59 -22.94 -30.60 -49.79
N PHE A 60 -23.91 -31.46 -49.51
CA PHE A 60 -23.66 -32.82 -49.05
C PHE A 60 -24.80 -33.77 -49.40
N LYS A 61 -24.47 -35.07 -49.48
CA LYS A 61 -25.45 -36.16 -49.54
C LYS A 61 -25.41 -36.96 -48.25
N LEU A 62 -26.58 -37.24 -47.70
CA LEU A 62 -26.74 -38.02 -46.49
C LEU A 62 -27.92 -38.96 -46.64
N GLN A 63 -27.78 -40.15 -46.08
CA GLN A 63 -28.79 -41.19 -46.03
C GLN A 63 -29.15 -41.46 -44.56
N ALA A 64 -30.45 -41.61 -44.29
CA ALA A 64 -30.97 -42.04 -43.01
C ALA A 64 -31.81 -43.30 -43.21
N ASP A 65 -31.35 -44.42 -42.63
CA ASP A 65 -32.07 -45.68 -42.65
C ASP A 65 -32.87 -45.80 -41.34
N VAL A 66 -34.19 -45.87 -41.48
CA VAL A 66 -35.15 -45.88 -40.37
C VAL A 66 -35.77 -47.27 -40.29
N SER A 67 -35.70 -47.88 -39.11
CA SER A 67 -36.30 -49.18 -38.83
C SER A 67 -37.52 -49.04 -37.91
N TYR A 68 -38.59 -49.74 -38.24
CA TYR A 68 -39.87 -49.70 -37.53
C TYR A 68 -40.10 -50.94 -36.65
N VAL A 69 -41.04 -50.84 -35.72
CA VAL A 69 -41.40 -51.94 -34.79
C VAL A 69 -42.06 -53.12 -35.52
N ASP A 70 -42.75 -52.86 -36.63
CA ASP A 70 -43.41 -53.89 -37.46
C ASP A 70 -42.44 -54.65 -38.39
N GLY A 71 -41.14 -54.33 -38.33
CA GLY A 71 -40.10 -54.93 -39.15
C GLY A 71 -39.92 -54.27 -40.52
N ALA A 72 -40.75 -53.28 -40.88
CA ALA A 72 -40.51 -52.47 -42.08
C ALA A 72 -39.31 -51.54 -41.88
N SER A 73 -38.71 -51.11 -42.99
CA SER A 73 -37.70 -50.06 -43.00
C SER A 73 -37.96 -49.09 -44.14
N GLU A 74 -37.52 -47.85 -43.96
CA GLU A 74 -37.45 -46.88 -45.04
C GLU A 74 -36.09 -46.18 -45.06
N THR A 75 -35.68 -45.77 -46.26
CA THR A 75 -34.46 -45.00 -46.48
C THR A 75 -34.84 -43.59 -46.90
N VAL A 76 -34.30 -42.61 -46.20
CA VAL A 76 -34.51 -41.18 -46.46
C VAL A 76 -33.20 -40.56 -46.92
N GLU A 77 -33.20 -39.96 -48.09
CA GLU A 77 -32.04 -39.24 -48.62
C GLU A 77 -32.21 -37.72 -48.47
N LEU A 78 -31.15 -37.05 -48.04
CA LEU A 78 -31.03 -35.60 -47.98
C LEU A 78 -29.88 -35.17 -48.88
N ASN A 79 -30.15 -34.24 -49.80
CA ASN A 79 -29.17 -33.67 -50.70
C ASN A 79 -29.24 -32.13 -50.78
N PRO A 80 -28.90 -31.40 -49.69
CA PRO A 80 -28.88 -29.94 -49.73
C PRO A 80 -27.75 -29.46 -50.66
N LEU A 81 -28.12 -28.70 -51.69
CA LEU A 81 -27.19 -28.16 -52.69
C LEU A 81 -26.57 -26.82 -52.28
N ASP A 82 -27.27 -26.03 -51.47
CA ASP A 82 -26.85 -24.71 -50.98
C ASP A 82 -26.76 -24.72 -49.45
N ALA A 83 -25.97 -25.66 -48.91
CA ALA A 83 -25.83 -25.84 -47.46
C ALA A 83 -24.99 -24.74 -46.81
N ASP A 84 -23.96 -24.25 -47.51
CA ASP A 84 -23.05 -23.15 -47.15
C ASP A 84 -22.63 -23.13 -45.66
N ILE A 85 -22.33 -24.32 -45.12
CA ILE A 85 -22.07 -24.49 -43.70
C ILE A 85 -20.67 -24.00 -43.40
N GLN A 86 -20.56 -22.81 -42.81
CA GLN A 86 -19.28 -22.22 -42.44
C GLN A 86 -18.50 -23.10 -41.43
N PRO A 87 -17.17 -23.04 -41.42
CA PRO A 87 -16.35 -23.82 -40.49
C PRO A 87 -16.77 -23.64 -39.02
N ALA A 88 -16.84 -24.74 -38.28
CA ALA A 88 -17.30 -24.80 -36.89
C ALA A 88 -18.76 -24.30 -36.65
N LYS A 89 -19.59 -24.20 -37.70
CA LYS A 89 -21.02 -23.89 -37.57
C LYS A 89 -21.89 -25.14 -37.66
N THR A 90 -23.07 -25.03 -37.07
CA THR A 90 -24.10 -26.08 -37.10
C THR A 90 -25.09 -25.82 -38.22
N TYR A 91 -25.55 -26.92 -38.82
CA TYR A 91 -26.61 -26.94 -39.83
C TYR A 91 -27.77 -27.83 -39.37
N ARG A 92 -29.00 -27.42 -39.70
CA ARG A 92 -30.21 -28.18 -39.43
C ARG A 92 -31.00 -28.28 -40.73
N PRO A 93 -30.96 -29.44 -41.41
CA PRO A 93 -31.81 -29.69 -42.56
C PRO A 93 -33.30 -29.54 -42.19
N GLU A 94 -34.14 -29.32 -43.20
CA GLU A 94 -35.59 -29.33 -43.01
C GLU A 94 -36.06 -30.69 -42.46
N PRO A 95 -37.05 -30.71 -41.55
CA PRO A 95 -37.59 -31.96 -41.04
C PRO A 95 -38.19 -32.81 -42.15
N VAL A 96 -37.82 -34.09 -42.21
CA VAL A 96 -38.33 -35.02 -43.23
C VAL A 96 -39.48 -35.83 -42.67
N LEU A 97 -40.61 -35.83 -43.38
CA LEU A 97 -41.77 -36.66 -43.02
C LEU A 97 -41.45 -38.15 -43.24
N LEU A 98 -41.69 -38.95 -42.21
CA LEU A 98 -41.51 -40.41 -42.23
C LEU A 98 -42.83 -41.11 -42.54
N THR A 99 -42.78 -42.27 -43.21
CA THR A 99 -44.00 -43.02 -43.57
C THR A 99 -44.57 -43.79 -42.38
N GLY A 100 -43.72 -44.30 -41.49
CA GLY A 100 -44.12 -45.05 -40.30
C GLY A 100 -44.13 -44.19 -39.03
N SER A 101 -44.77 -44.71 -37.98
CA SER A 101 -44.98 -43.97 -36.73
C SER A 101 -44.20 -44.53 -35.54
N GLN A 102 -43.91 -45.84 -35.50
CA GLN A 102 -43.24 -46.50 -34.37
C GLN A 102 -41.78 -46.84 -34.69
N ILE A 103 -40.86 -45.94 -34.33
CA ILE A 103 -39.43 -46.02 -34.63
C ILE A 103 -38.72 -46.95 -33.65
N THR A 104 -37.94 -47.90 -34.17
CA THR A 104 -37.03 -48.76 -33.39
C THR A 104 -35.62 -48.20 -33.42
N ASN A 105 -35.12 -47.82 -34.60
CA ASN A 105 -33.77 -47.29 -34.77
C ASN A 105 -33.70 -46.32 -35.96
N VAL A 106 -32.73 -45.41 -35.92
CA VAL A 106 -32.37 -44.54 -37.05
C VAL A 106 -30.86 -44.49 -37.15
N ILE A 107 -30.32 -44.93 -38.29
CA ILE A 107 -28.89 -44.85 -38.61
C ILE A 107 -28.71 -43.77 -39.66
N VAL A 108 -27.80 -42.83 -39.42
CA VAL A 108 -27.56 -41.70 -40.31
C VAL A 108 -26.12 -41.74 -40.81
N ARG A 109 -25.97 -41.66 -42.12
CA ARG A 109 -24.68 -41.74 -42.79
C ARG A 109 -24.50 -40.62 -43.81
N VAL A 110 -23.40 -39.89 -43.71
CA VAL A 110 -22.99 -38.91 -44.73
C VAL A 110 -22.31 -39.68 -45.86
N LEU A 111 -22.80 -39.55 -47.08
CA LEU A 111 -22.29 -40.27 -48.25
C LEU A 111 -21.25 -39.46 -49.01
N SER A 112 -21.47 -38.16 -49.17
CA SER A 112 -20.50 -37.26 -49.77
C SER A 112 -20.63 -35.83 -49.23
N VAL A 113 -19.53 -35.09 -49.25
CA VAL A 113 -19.47 -33.68 -48.87
C VAL A 113 -18.65 -32.91 -49.90
N SER A 114 -19.23 -31.86 -50.46
CA SER A 114 -18.55 -30.97 -51.41
C SER A 114 -18.04 -29.72 -50.69
N GLN A 115 -16.78 -29.39 -50.93
CA GLN A 115 -16.09 -28.19 -50.45
C GLN A 115 -15.36 -27.53 -51.64
N PRO A 116 -14.92 -26.27 -51.55
CA PRO A 116 -14.39 -25.53 -52.69
C PRO A 116 -13.23 -26.20 -53.45
N GLU A 117 -12.38 -26.97 -52.77
CA GLU A 117 -11.19 -27.61 -53.34
C GLU A 117 -11.21 -29.14 -53.30
N ILE A 118 -12.10 -29.73 -52.49
CA ILE A 118 -12.08 -31.15 -52.14
C ILE A 118 -13.51 -31.69 -52.10
N GLU A 119 -13.71 -32.87 -52.67
CA GLU A 119 -14.92 -33.67 -52.48
C GLU A 119 -14.57 -34.89 -51.61
N TRP A 120 -15.25 -35.01 -50.47
CA TRP A 120 -15.12 -36.17 -49.60
C TRP A 120 -16.22 -37.19 -49.91
N HIS A 121 -15.85 -38.47 -49.93
CA HIS A 121 -16.79 -39.58 -50.10
C HIS A 121 -16.62 -40.60 -48.99
N ALA A 122 -17.73 -41.15 -48.53
CA ALA A 122 -17.73 -42.28 -47.61
C ALA A 122 -17.19 -43.53 -48.31
N GLU A 123 -16.48 -44.37 -47.55
CA GLU A 123 -15.94 -45.62 -48.09
C GLU A 123 -17.07 -46.61 -48.41
N ALA A 124 -17.01 -47.29 -49.55
CA ALA A 124 -18.10 -48.20 -49.92
C ALA A 124 -18.27 -49.32 -48.89
N GLY A 125 -19.45 -49.41 -48.28
CA GLY A 125 -19.78 -50.42 -47.26
C GLY A 125 -19.27 -50.15 -45.84
N SER A 126 -18.64 -49.01 -45.55
CA SER A 126 -18.35 -48.59 -44.17
C SER A 126 -19.62 -48.13 -43.44
N GLU A 127 -19.61 -48.18 -42.11
CA GLU A 127 -20.64 -47.58 -41.27
C GLU A 127 -20.00 -46.56 -40.30
N PRO A 128 -20.73 -45.49 -39.93
CA PRO A 128 -20.26 -44.55 -38.91
C PRO A 128 -19.97 -45.25 -37.58
N GLY A 129 -18.72 -45.16 -37.13
CA GLY A 129 -18.27 -45.74 -35.87
C GLY A 129 -18.24 -44.72 -34.73
N PRO A 130 -17.93 -45.15 -33.49
CA PRO A 130 -17.65 -44.20 -32.42
C PRO A 130 -16.44 -43.34 -32.77
N ILE A 131 -16.48 -42.06 -32.37
CA ILE A 131 -15.35 -41.14 -32.55
C ILE A 131 -14.12 -41.76 -31.86
N PRO A 132 -12.97 -41.90 -32.55
CA PRO A 132 -11.76 -42.46 -31.97
C PRO A 132 -11.36 -41.70 -30.70
N VAL A 133 -11.27 -42.41 -29.57
CA VAL A 133 -10.78 -41.85 -28.31
C VAL A 133 -9.30 -42.18 -28.20
N GLY A 134 -8.47 -41.16 -28.01
CA GLY A 134 -7.04 -41.35 -27.77
C GLY A 134 -6.76 -42.15 -26.50
N THR A 135 -5.55 -42.70 -26.38
CA THR A 135 -5.12 -43.36 -25.15
C THR A 135 -5.13 -42.39 -23.98
N GLU A 136 -5.43 -42.88 -22.78
CA GLU A 136 -5.33 -42.06 -21.59
C GLU A 136 -3.88 -41.61 -21.40
N LEU A 137 -3.71 -40.31 -21.17
CA LEU A 137 -2.42 -39.67 -21.13
C LEU A 137 -1.78 -39.90 -19.75
N VAL A 138 -0.81 -40.79 -19.70
CA VAL A 138 -0.03 -41.08 -18.50
C VAL A 138 1.27 -40.30 -18.58
N LEU A 139 1.40 -39.27 -17.75
CA LEU A 139 2.59 -38.43 -17.63
C LEU A 139 3.21 -38.57 -16.24
N ASP A 140 4.52 -38.38 -16.15
CA ASP A 140 5.19 -38.21 -14.86
C ASP A 140 4.57 -37.07 -14.03
N LYS A 141 4.74 -37.12 -12.71
CA LYS A 141 4.12 -36.15 -11.78
C LYS A 141 4.47 -34.68 -12.10
N LYS A 142 5.71 -34.41 -12.49
CA LYS A 142 6.21 -33.06 -12.81
C LYS A 142 5.62 -32.59 -14.14
N ALA A 143 5.65 -33.43 -15.16
CA ALA A 143 5.05 -33.17 -16.48
C ALA A 143 3.53 -32.98 -16.37
N ALA A 144 2.81 -33.85 -15.66
CA ALA A 144 1.37 -33.73 -15.42
C ALA A 144 0.98 -32.41 -14.72
N THR A 145 1.80 -31.98 -13.75
CA THR A 145 1.60 -30.71 -13.05
C THR A 145 1.79 -29.52 -14.01
N GLU A 146 2.85 -29.55 -14.83
CA GLU A 146 3.10 -28.47 -15.80
C GLU A 146 2.06 -28.44 -16.93
N ARG A 147 1.57 -29.60 -17.39
CA ARG A 147 0.46 -29.69 -18.34
C ARG A 147 -0.82 -29.08 -17.75
N THR A 148 -1.16 -29.44 -16.52
CA THR A 148 -2.32 -28.88 -15.81
C THR A 148 -2.23 -27.36 -15.71
N LYS A 149 -1.04 -26.85 -15.35
CA LYS A 149 -0.80 -25.41 -15.28
C LYS A 149 -0.92 -24.73 -16.65
N SER A 150 -0.33 -25.32 -17.69
CA SER A 150 -0.36 -24.80 -19.06
C SER A 150 -1.80 -24.71 -19.59
N LEU A 151 -2.64 -25.72 -19.32
CA LEU A 151 -4.07 -25.70 -19.64
C LEU A 151 -4.83 -24.66 -18.80
N GLY A 152 -4.52 -24.54 -17.51
CA GLY A 152 -5.13 -23.56 -16.60
C GLY A 152 -4.86 -22.11 -17.01
N GLU A 153 -3.68 -21.80 -17.56
CA GLU A 153 -3.35 -20.48 -18.11
C GLU A 153 -4.19 -20.11 -19.34
N LEU A 154 -4.78 -21.11 -20.01
CA LEU A 154 -5.73 -20.94 -21.11
C LEU A 154 -7.19 -21.10 -20.66
N TYR A 155 -7.44 -21.05 -19.35
CA TYR A 155 -8.76 -21.22 -18.73
C TYR A 155 -9.41 -22.55 -19.09
N LYS A 156 -8.60 -23.61 -19.25
CA LYS A 156 -9.07 -24.96 -19.55
C LYS A 156 -9.02 -25.84 -18.30
N ASP A 157 -10.10 -26.57 -18.08
CA ASP A 157 -10.19 -27.61 -17.05
C ASP A 157 -9.47 -28.86 -17.54
N SER A 158 -8.33 -29.19 -16.93
CA SER A 158 -7.47 -30.31 -17.35
C SER A 158 -8.17 -31.67 -17.30
N SER A 159 -9.21 -31.82 -16.47
CA SER A 159 -10.00 -33.07 -16.38
C SER A 159 -10.76 -33.40 -17.66
N LYS A 160 -10.91 -32.43 -18.58
CA LYS A 160 -11.52 -32.59 -19.90
C LYS A 160 -10.52 -32.91 -21.01
N TYR A 161 -9.22 -32.99 -20.70
CA TYR A 161 -8.12 -33.19 -21.65
C TYR A 161 -7.23 -34.37 -21.24
N ARG A 162 -7.88 -35.48 -20.86
CA ARG A 162 -7.21 -36.68 -20.30
C ARG A 162 -6.62 -37.62 -21.34
N HIS A 163 -7.01 -37.51 -22.60
CA HIS A 163 -6.56 -38.41 -23.64
C HIS A 163 -5.54 -37.75 -24.56
N ALA A 164 -4.66 -38.55 -25.14
CA ALA A 164 -3.76 -38.15 -26.20
C ALA A 164 -4.52 -37.66 -27.44
N VAL A 165 -3.91 -36.77 -28.21
CA VAL A 165 -4.40 -36.40 -29.54
C VAL A 165 -4.30 -37.61 -30.45
N THR A 166 -5.43 -38.01 -31.05
CA THR A 166 -5.43 -39.06 -32.09
C THR A 166 -5.16 -38.41 -33.44
N LEU A 167 -4.15 -38.87 -34.15
CA LEU A 167 -3.76 -38.35 -35.46
C LEU A 167 -4.17 -39.35 -36.56
N GLY A 168 -4.91 -38.87 -37.55
CA GLY A 168 -5.14 -39.52 -38.84
C GLY A 168 -4.46 -38.73 -39.97
N ASN A 169 -4.72 -39.12 -41.22
CA ASN A 169 -4.10 -38.49 -42.39
C ASN A 169 -4.62 -37.05 -42.61
N THR A 170 -5.93 -36.92 -42.79
CA THR A 170 -6.63 -35.62 -43.01
C THR A 170 -7.43 -35.18 -41.79
N TRP A 171 -7.34 -35.90 -40.68
CA TRP A 171 -8.16 -35.62 -39.49
C TRP A 171 -7.40 -35.89 -38.20
N TRP A 172 -7.90 -35.31 -37.11
CA TRP A 172 -7.39 -35.58 -35.78
C TRP A 172 -8.49 -35.37 -34.72
N VAL A 173 -8.42 -36.14 -33.64
CA VAL A 173 -9.28 -35.96 -32.47
C VAL A 173 -8.50 -35.20 -31.42
N CYS A 174 -9.04 -34.04 -31.04
CA CYS A 174 -8.48 -33.22 -29.99
C CYS A 174 -8.51 -33.95 -28.65
N SER A 175 -7.58 -33.64 -27.74
CA SER A 175 -7.59 -34.15 -26.36
C SER A 175 -8.90 -33.88 -25.61
N CYS A 176 -9.72 -32.90 -26.05
CA CYS A 176 -11.07 -32.71 -25.52
C CYS A 176 -12.09 -33.78 -25.99
N GLY A 177 -11.80 -34.52 -27.05
CA GLY A 177 -12.67 -35.52 -27.70
C GLY A 177 -13.39 -35.04 -28.96
N MET A 178 -13.07 -33.86 -29.49
CA MET A 178 -13.72 -33.33 -30.71
C MET A 178 -12.88 -33.69 -31.95
N PRO A 179 -13.45 -34.39 -32.95
CA PRO A 179 -12.79 -34.62 -34.24
C PRO A 179 -12.71 -33.33 -35.07
N ASN A 180 -11.67 -33.24 -35.89
CA ASN A 180 -11.39 -32.10 -36.76
C ASN A 180 -10.80 -32.63 -38.07
N VAL A 181 -11.23 -32.09 -39.20
CA VAL A 181 -10.78 -32.50 -40.54
C VAL A 181 -10.08 -31.33 -41.22
N ASP A 182 -8.85 -31.50 -41.68
CA ASP A 182 -8.08 -30.47 -42.39
C ASP A 182 -8.06 -29.12 -41.66
N ARG A 183 -7.80 -29.17 -40.33
CA ARG A 183 -7.66 -28.01 -39.45
C ARG A 183 -6.44 -28.12 -38.56
N ASP A 184 -5.84 -26.98 -38.25
CA ASP A 184 -4.77 -26.91 -37.23
C ASP A 184 -5.27 -26.52 -35.84
N ARG A 185 -6.55 -26.15 -35.71
CA ARG A 185 -7.17 -25.77 -34.43
C ARG A 185 -8.48 -26.51 -34.21
N CYS A 186 -8.71 -26.94 -32.97
CA CYS A 186 -9.91 -27.67 -32.60
C CYS A 186 -11.16 -26.79 -32.79
N CYS A 187 -12.15 -27.26 -33.54
CA CYS A 187 -13.40 -26.54 -33.82
C CYS A 187 -14.26 -26.30 -32.57
N ARG A 188 -14.01 -27.01 -31.46
CA ARG A 188 -14.72 -26.82 -30.19
C ARG A 188 -13.95 -26.01 -29.15
N CYS A 189 -12.70 -26.37 -28.87
CA CYS A 189 -11.95 -25.76 -27.77
C CYS A 189 -10.92 -24.70 -28.20
N ASP A 190 -10.72 -24.57 -29.52
CA ASP A 190 -9.82 -23.63 -30.18
C ASP A 190 -8.33 -23.76 -29.78
N LEU A 191 -7.94 -24.91 -29.22
CA LEU A 191 -6.51 -25.21 -29.02
C LEU A 191 -5.90 -25.70 -30.33
N SER A 192 -4.66 -25.29 -30.60
CA SER A 192 -3.95 -25.80 -31.77
C SER A 192 -3.53 -27.25 -31.57
N LYS A 193 -3.54 -28.00 -32.68
CA LYS A 193 -3.08 -29.39 -32.78
C LYS A 193 -1.66 -29.51 -32.24
N ASP A 194 -0.74 -28.69 -32.76
CA ASP A 194 0.68 -28.72 -32.39
C ASP A 194 0.90 -28.38 -30.91
N TYR A 195 0.14 -27.42 -30.37
CA TYR A 195 0.24 -27.08 -28.96
C TYR A 195 -0.21 -28.25 -28.08
N LEU A 196 -1.31 -28.93 -28.44
CA LEU A 196 -1.80 -30.10 -27.72
C LEU A 196 -0.80 -31.26 -27.77
N VAL A 197 -0.24 -31.56 -28.94
CA VAL A 197 0.82 -32.57 -29.11
C VAL A 197 2.04 -32.21 -28.27
N ALA A 198 2.46 -30.94 -28.25
CA ALA A 198 3.57 -30.48 -27.41
C ALA A 198 3.28 -30.55 -25.90
N LEU A 199 2.01 -30.61 -25.49
CA LEU A 199 1.62 -30.86 -24.11
C LEU A 199 1.62 -32.37 -23.76
N GLU A 200 1.88 -33.26 -24.71
CA GLU A 200 1.99 -34.71 -24.50
C GLU A 200 3.45 -35.16 -24.37
N ASP A 201 4.40 -34.32 -24.81
CA ASP A 201 5.83 -34.55 -24.65
C ASP A 201 6.32 -34.17 -23.24
N GLU A 202 6.68 -35.19 -22.46
CA GLU A 202 7.24 -35.02 -21.12
C GLU A 202 8.50 -34.15 -21.12
N GLN A 203 9.38 -34.28 -22.11
CA GLN A 203 10.64 -33.52 -22.14
C GLN A 203 10.36 -32.03 -22.31
N SER A 204 9.46 -31.65 -23.24
CA SER A 204 9.01 -30.27 -23.40
C SER A 204 8.39 -29.72 -22.12
N LEU A 205 7.52 -30.49 -21.45
CA LEU A 205 6.89 -30.06 -20.20
C LEU A 205 7.91 -29.87 -19.06
N ILE A 206 8.86 -30.79 -18.91
CA ILE A 206 9.92 -30.69 -17.90
C ILE A 206 10.79 -29.45 -18.17
N ALA A 207 11.13 -29.18 -19.44
CA ALA A 207 11.91 -28.01 -19.83
C ALA A 207 11.17 -26.70 -19.52
N ARG A 208 9.87 -26.62 -19.83
CA ARG A 208 9.01 -25.46 -19.48
C ARG A 208 8.94 -25.25 -17.97
N CYS A 209 8.82 -26.34 -17.21
CA CYS A 209 8.80 -26.28 -15.75
C CYS A 209 10.09 -25.64 -15.20
N GLU A 210 11.26 -26.06 -15.71
CA GLU A 210 12.55 -25.53 -15.27
C GLU A 210 12.75 -24.07 -15.69
N GLU A 211 12.34 -23.71 -16.91
CA GLU A 211 12.38 -22.32 -17.38
C GLU A 211 11.55 -21.39 -16.47
N ARG A 212 10.35 -21.83 -16.06
CA ARG A 212 9.51 -21.07 -15.12
C ARG A 212 10.18 -20.92 -13.74
N ARG A 213 10.86 -21.96 -13.24
CA ARG A 213 11.60 -21.89 -11.96
C ARG A 213 12.73 -20.86 -12.03
N ILE A 214 13.49 -20.86 -13.12
CA ILE A 214 14.57 -19.87 -13.34
C ILE A 214 14.01 -18.46 -13.42
N ARG A 215 12.92 -18.25 -14.17
CA ARG A 215 12.27 -16.92 -14.31
C ARG A 215 11.75 -16.40 -12.96
N THR A 216 11.09 -17.24 -12.17
CA THR A 216 10.55 -16.84 -10.85
C THR A 216 11.66 -16.56 -9.82
N ALA A 217 12.73 -17.34 -9.80
CA ALA A 217 13.89 -17.09 -8.94
C ALA A 217 14.57 -15.75 -9.26
N LYS A 218 14.77 -15.44 -10.54
CA LYS A 218 15.31 -14.15 -10.99
C LYS A 218 14.44 -12.97 -10.55
N ARG A 219 13.11 -13.10 -10.65
CA ARG A 219 12.17 -12.04 -10.23
C ARG A 219 12.23 -11.79 -8.72
N LYS A 220 12.23 -12.84 -7.89
CA LYS A 220 12.36 -12.73 -6.42
C LYS A 220 13.68 -12.08 -5.98
N ARG A 221 14.80 -12.42 -6.63
CA ARG A 221 16.11 -11.82 -6.31
C ARG A 221 16.13 -10.32 -6.61
N LYS A 222 15.57 -9.89 -7.75
CA LYS A 222 15.49 -8.47 -8.11
C LYS A 222 14.64 -7.67 -7.11
N THR A 223 13.50 -8.22 -6.68
CA THR A 223 12.61 -7.53 -5.72
C THR A 223 13.24 -7.39 -4.33
N LEU A 224 13.97 -8.40 -3.85
CA LEU A 224 14.64 -8.36 -2.55
C LEU A 224 15.78 -7.33 -2.50
N ILE A 225 16.58 -7.23 -3.56
CA ILE A 225 17.67 -6.25 -3.63
C ILE A 225 17.10 -4.83 -3.61
N ALA A 226 16.06 -4.56 -4.41
CA ALA A 226 15.43 -3.24 -4.45
C ALA A 226 14.83 -2.80 -3.10
N SER A 227 14.16 -3.71 -2.38
CA SER A 227 13.58 -3.38 -1.08
C SER A 227 14.64 -3.14 0.00
N ALA A 228 15.73 -3.92 0.00
CA ALA A 228 16.83 -3.73 0.95
C ALA A 228 17.53 -2.38 0.76
N SER A 229 17.79 -1.97 -0.49
CA SER A 229 18.40 -0.67 -0.80
C SER A 229 17.54 0.51 -0.35
N PHE A 230 16.23 0.42 -0.48
CA PHE A 230 15.31 1.47 -0.03
C PHE A 230 15.33 1.64 1.50
N ILE A 231 15.29 0.53 2.25
CA ILE A 231 15.31 0.56 3.72
C ILE A 231 16.61 1.21 4.23
N ILE A 232 17.76 0.84 3.67
CA ILE A 232 19.06 1.41 4.06
C ILE A 232 19.08 2.92 3.83
N ALA A 233 18.58 3.40 2.68
CA ALA A 233 18.52 4.83 2.37
C ALA A 233 17.66 5.61 3.37
N VAL A 234 16.49 5.07 3.76
CA VAL A 234 15.60 5.69 4.75
C VAL A 234 16.25 5.77 6.12
N VAL A 235 16.87 4.68 6.60
CA VAL A 235 17.56 4.65 7.89
C VAL A 235 18.72 5.66 7.92
N ALA A 236 19.50 5.74 6.84
CA ALA A 236 20.58 6.72 6.73
C ALA A 236 20.07 8.17 6.79
N ALA A 237 18.96 8.48 6.10
CA ALA A 237 18.36 9.81 6.12
C ALA A 237 17.84 10.21 7.52
N LEU A 238 17.19 9.27 8.23
CA LEU A 238 16.71 9.51 9.60
C LEU A 238 17.87 9.73 10.58
N ALA A 239 18.95 8.95 10.45
CA ALA A 239 20.15 9.13 11.26
C ALA A 239 20.76 10.52 11.03
N ILE A 240 20.91 10.95 9.77
CA ILE A 240 21.43 12.29 9.43
C ILE A 240 20.55 13.38 10.05
N LEU A 241 19.23 13.25 9.98
CA LEU A 241 18.30 14.21 10.57
C LEU A 241 18.46 14.31 12.10
N PHE A 242 18.52 13.17 12.79
CA PHE A 242 18.75 13.12 14.24
C PHE A 242 20.09 13.75 14.62
N PHE A 243 21.20 13.34 13.98
CA PHE A 243 22.53 13.89 14.28
C PHE A 243 22.60 15.41 14.01
N THR A 244 21.95 15.91 12.96
CA THR A 244 21.95 17.34 12.65
C THR A 244 21.14 18.16 13.65
N THR A 245 19.94 17.71 13.99
CA THR A 245 18.99 18.48 14.82
C THR A 245 19.24 18.37 16.31
N ASP A 246 19.61 17.19 16.82
CA ASP A 246 19.74 16.96 18.26
C ASP A 246 21.19 17.08 18.76
N ILE A 247 22.19 16.96 17.86
CA ILE A 247 23.60 16.92 18.25
C ILE A 247 24.38 18.09 17.64
N ILE A 248 24.48 18.18 16.31
CA ILE A 248 25.40 19.13 15.65
C ILE A 248 24.98 20.59 15.86
N VAL A 249 23.74 20.94 15.54
CA VAL A 249 23.26 22.33 15.65
C VAL A 249 23.23 22.81 17.11
N PRO A 250 22.69 22.05 18.08
CA PRO A 250 22.74 22.44 19.48
C PRO A 250 24.18 22.53 20.01
N ASN A 251 25.07 21.60 19.64
CA ASN A 251 26.49 21.67 20.06
C ASN A 251 27.19 22.93 19.54
N ALA A 252 26.98 23.27 18.27
CA ALA A 252 27.55 24.48 17.69
C ALA A 252 27.03 25.75 18.38
N SER A 253 25.72 25.77 18.66
CA SER A 253 25.06 26.88 19.37
C SER A 253 25.55 26.99 20.82
N TYR A 254 25.73 25.86 21.51
CA TYR A 254 26.31 25.80 22.86
C TYR A 254 27.73 26.37 22.88
N ASN A 255 28.59 25.95 21.96
CA ASN A 255 29.96 26.44 21.87
C ASN A 255 30.00 27.94 21.54
N ALA A 256 29.07 28.44 20.72
CA ALA A 256 28.94 29.87 20.44
C ALA A 256 28.50 30.66 21.68
N ALA A 257 27.55 30.14 22.46
CA ALA A 257 27.13 30.74 23.73
C ALA A 257 28.28 30.77 24.76
N ALA A 258 29.05 29.69 24.88
CA ALA A 258 30.23 29.63 25.73
C ALA A 258 31.31 30.65 25.30
N ARG A 259 31.49 30.86 23.99
CA ARG A 259 32.41 31.90 23.49
C ARG A 259 31.91 33.30 23.85
N LEU A 260 30.62 33.59 23.67
CA LEU A 260 30.04 34.88 24.08
C LEU A 260 30.22 35.14 25.58
N LEU A 261 30.08 34.11 26.42
CA LEU A 261 30.34 34.22 27.86
C LEU A 261 31.82 34.54 28.14
N SER A 262 32.75 33.86 27.47
CA SER A 262 34.19 34.14 27.62
C SER A 262 34.58 35.55 27.16
N GLU A 263 33.84 36.12 26.21
CA GLU A 263 33.97 37.50 25.74
C GLU A 263 33.22 38.51 26.64
N LYS A 264 32.65 38.05 27.77
CA LYS A 264 31.82 38.83 28.71
C LYS A 264 30.57 39.47 28.08
N ASN A 265 30.11 38.95 26.95
CA ASN A 265 28.86 39.37 26.34
C ASN A 265 27.68 38.65 27.01
N TYR A 266 27.40 39.04 28.26
CA TYR A 266 26.51 38.32 29.16
C TYR A 266 25.06 38.22 28.64
N ASP A 267 24.48 39.31 28.12
CA ASP A 267 23.10 39.28 27.63
C ASP A 267 22.95 38.32 26.43
N SER A 268 23.90 38.34 25.49
CA SER A 268 23.87 37.44 24.33
C SER A 268 24.11 35.99 24.75
N ALA A 269 25.10 35.74 25.61
CA ALA A 269 25.42 34.40 26.12
C ALA A 269 24.24 33.79 26.89
N TYR A 270 23.66 34.52 27.84
CA TYR A 270 22.52 34.10 28.64
C TYR A 270 21.32 33.72 27.76
N SER A 271 20.98 34.58 26.80
CA SER A 271 19.87 34.31 25.87
C SER A 271 20.11 33.09 24.98
N ALA A 272 21.37 32.84 24.59
CA ALA A 272 21.74 31.69 23.76
C ALA A 272 21.68 30.39 24.57
N PHE A 273 22.15 30.39 25.82
CA PHE A 273 22.03 29.24 26.71
C PHE A 273 20.57 28.92 27.06
N LEU A 274 19.73 29.92 27.35
CA LEU A 274 18.29 29.69 27.58
C LEU A 274 17.57 29.06 26.38
N LYS A 275 17.94 29.45 25.15
CA LYS A 275 17.36 28.84 23.93
C LYS A 275 17.72 27.37 23.76
N LEU A 276 18.84 26.93 24.34
CA LEU A 276 19.28 25.53 24.31
C LEU A 276 18.58 24.66 25.35
N GLY A 277 17.98 25.26 26.37
CA GLY A 277 17.24 24.58 27.43
C GLY A 277 18.04 23.44 28.06
N THR A 278 17.51 22.23 27.99
CA THR A 278 18.12 21.05 28.62
C THR A 278 19.26 20.43 27.80
N TYR A 279 19.71 21.06 26.71
CA TYR A 279 20.86 20.55 25.96
C TYR A 279 22.13 20.68 26.80
N ARG A 280 22.78 19.55 27.11
CA ARG A 280 23.90 19.48 28.08
C ARG A 280 23.50 20.11 29.42
N ASP A 281 24.28 21.09 29.85
CA ASP A 281 24.17 21.88 31.07
C ASP A 281 23.81 23.35 30.75
N SER A 282 23.18 23.63 29.60
CA SER A 282 22.90 25.01 29.18
C SER A 282 22.08 25.80 30.21
N ASP A 283 21.14 25.17 30.90
CA ASP A 283 20.41 25.81 32.00
C ASP A 283 21.34 26.23 33.15
N GLN A 284 22.33 25.40 33.50
CA GLN A 284 23.34 25.72 34.52
C GLN A 284 24.29 26.82 34.01
N ALA A 285 24.76 26.71 32.77
CA ALA A 285 25.61 27.73 32.14
C ALA A 285 24.92 29.10 32.02
N ALA A 286 23.59 29.14 31.82
CA ALA A 286 22.81 30.38 31.89
C ALA A 286 22.82 30.96 33.31
N GLN A 287 22.67 30.13 34.34
CA GLN A 287 22.74 30.57 35.74
C GLN A 287 24.14 31.10 36.08
N GLU A 288 25.19 30.39 35.69
CA GLU A 288 26.58 30.84 35.85
C GLU A 288 26.85 32.16 35.13
N CYS A 289 26.34 32.32 33.91
CA CYS A 289 26.42 33.58 33.15
C CYS A 289 25.76 34.73 33.92
N ALA A 290 24.58 34.52 34.51
CA ALA A 290 23.90 35.54 35.30
C ALA A 290 24.69 35.91 36.57
N SER A 291 25.24 34.92 37.28
CA SER A 291 26.09 35.15 38.45
C SER A 291 27.36 35.92 38.10
N GLN A 292 28.06 35.56 37.02
CA GLN A 292 29.24 36.30 36.56
C GLN A 292 28.92 37.73 36.15
N ALA A 293 27.78 37.95 35.50
CA ALA A 293 27.32 39.28 35.10
C ALA A 293 26.96 40.15 36.31
N ALA A 294 26.27 39.57 37.30
CA ALA A 294 25.97 40.23 38.57
C ALA A 294 27.27 40.60 39.31
N GLN A 295 28.23 39.67 39.42
CA GLN A 295 29.52 39.95 40.03
C GLN A 295 30.27 41.07 39.30
N SER A 296 30.32 41.04 37.97
CA SER A 296 30.97 42.09 37.18
C SER A 296 30.31 43.45 37.37
N ALA A 297 28.98 43.50 37.52
CA ALA A 297 28.23 44.73 37.79
C ALA A 297 28.46 45.25 39.22
N LEU A 298 28.54 44.34 40.21
CA LEU A 298 28.88 44.66 41.59
C LEU A 298 30.29 45.26 41.71
N ASP A 299 31.27 44.65 41.06
CA ASP A 299 32.66 45.11 41.05
C ASP A 299 32.80 46.50 40.39
N SER A 300 31.94 46.78 39.40
CA SER A 300 31.88 48.05 38.68
C SER A 300 30.94 49.08 39.33
N GLU A 301 30.29 48.73 40.45
CA GLU A 301 29.31 49.57 41.17
C GLU A 301 28.10 50.00 40.30
N GLU A 302 27.73 49.19 39.30
CA GLU A 302 26.56 49.39 38.44
C GLU A 302 25.29 48.75 39.04
N PHE A 303 24.73 49.37 40.07
CA PHE A 303 23.65 48.76 40.87
C PHE A 303 22.37 48.38 40.09
N ALA A 304 21.97 49.18 39.10
CA ALA A 304 20.82 48.85 38.25
C ALA A 304 21.08 47.61 37.36
N THR A 305 22.32 47.46 36.86
CA THR A 305 22.76 46.29 36.09
C THR A 305 22.83 45.06 37.00
N LEU A 306 23.34 45.23 38.23
CA LEU A 306 23.40 44.20 39.26
C LEU A 306 22.01 43.68 39.59
N GLU A 307 21.05 44.54 39.93
CA GLU A 307 19.67 44.14 40.28
C GLU A 307 19.01 43.32 39.16
N ARG A 308 19.20 43.75 37.90
CA ARG A 308 18.68 43.05 36.71
C ARG A 308 19.24 41.65 36.55
N TRP A 309 20.52 41.44 36.86
CA TRP A 309 21.14 40.12 36.77
C TRP A 309 20.87 39.28 38.00
N TYR A 310 20.84 39.90 39.18
CA TYR A 310 20.49 39.27 40.44
C TYR A 310 19.10 38.63 40.42
N SER A 311 18.13 39.27 39.76
CA SER A 311 16.79 38.71 39.59
C SER A 311 16.75 37.43 38.73
N ARG A 312 17.80 37.14 37.94
CA ARG A 312 17.91 36.00 37.03
C ARG A 312 18.63 34.79 37.66
N ILE A 313 19.19 34.97 38.86
CA ILE A 313 19.94 33.95 39.60
C ILE A 313 18.99 33.20 40.53
N ASN A 314 18.97 31.87 40.42
CA ASN A 314 18.18 31.02 41.31
C ASN A 314 18.90 30.77 42.66
N CYS A 315 20.20 30.45 42.63
CA CYS A 315 20.99 30.16 43.82
C CYS A 315 21.85 31.39 44.19
N LYS A 316 21.36 32.22 45.11
CA LYS A 316 21.92 33.55 45.39
C LYS A 316 23.00 33.59 46.48
N ASN A 317 23.19 32.50 47.22
CA ASN A 317 24.06 32.46 48.41
C ASN A 317 25.47 33.05 48.19
N GLU A 318 26.11 32.75 47.06
CA GLU A 318 27.47 33.24 46.77
C GLU A 318 27.48 34.75 46.50
N ILE A 319 26.61 35.22 45.59
CA ILE A 319 26.54 36.64 45.22
C ILE A 319 26.00 37.49 46.39
N ASP A 320 25.11 36.95 47.24
CA ASP A 320 24.65 37.63 48.46
C ASP A 320 25.81 37.91 49.41
N GLY A 321 26.72 36.95 49.56
CA GLY A 321 27.95 37.11 50.35
C GLY A 321 28.83 38.25 49.80
N SER A 322 29.08 38.24 48.50
CA SER A 322 29.86 39.29 47.83
C SER A 322 29.19 40.68 47.92
N ILE A 323 27.87 40.74 47.79
CA ILE A 323 27.10 41.98 47.94
C ILE A 323 27.23 42.53 49.37
N ARG A 324 27.09 41.69 50.40
CA ARG A 324 27.26 42.12 51.81
C ARG A 324 28.66 42.64 52.10
N GLU A 325 29.67 41.96 51.57
CA GLU A 325 31.07 42.38 51.73
C GLU A 325 31.29 43.76 51.10
N LYS A 326 30.85 43.95 49.84
CA LYS A 326 30.96 45.23 49.13
C LYS A 326 30.15 46.33 49.81
N ALA A 327 28.94 46.03 50.32
CA ALA A 327 28.13 46.98 51.08
C ALA A 327 28.83 47.43 52.36
N SER A 328 29.43 46.49 53.11
CA SER A 328 30.21 46.79 54.31
C SER A 328 31.43 47.66 54.00
N GLN A 329 32.12 47.37 52.89
CA GLN A 329 33.22 48.20 52.40
C GLN A 329 32.74 49.63 52.10
N LEU A 330 31.68 49.79 51.31
CA LEU A 330 31.12 51.10 50.97
C LEU A 330 30.67 51.88 52.21
N SER A 331 30.11 51.21 53.21
CA SER A 331 29.77 51.84 54.50
C SER A 331 31.01 52.36 55.23
N SER A 332 32.11 51.60 55.24
CA SER A 332 33.38 52.07 55.83
C SER A 332 34.00 53.25 55.08
N GLU A 333 33.72 53.39 53.79
CA GLU A 333 34.08 54.55 52.95
C GLU A 333 33.10 55.72 53.10
N ASN A 334 32.12 55.62 54.01
CA ASN A 334 31.02 56.58 54.23
C ASN A 334 30.10 56.79 52.99
N LYS A 335 30.09 55.83 52.04
CA LYS A 335 29.18 55.79 50.89
C LYS A 335 27.88 55.06 51.26
N LEU A 336 27.22 55.55 52.31
CA LEU A 336 26.12 54.83 52.98
C LEU A 336 24.87 54.65 52.10
N GLY A 337 24.60 55.56 51.16
CA GLY A 337 23.47 55.40 50.22
C GLY A 337 23.65 54.22 49.27
N SER A 338 24.87 54.03 48.74
CA SER A 338 25.20 52.89 47.87
C SER A 338 25.21 51.57 48.65
N ALA A 339 25.72 51.59 49.89
CA ALA A 339 25.69 50.42 50.76
C ALA A 339 24.26 50.00 51.12
N ALA A 340 23.38 50.95 51.45
CA ALA A 340 21.96 50.67 51.69
C ALA A 340 21.28 50.07 50.45
N GLY A 341 21.55 50.61 49.26
CA GLY A 341 21.02 50.06 48.00
C GLY A 341 21.47 48.61 47.73
N LEU A 342 22.69 48.24 48.11
CA LEU A 342 23.14 46.85 48.03
C LEU A 342 22.43 45.92 49.01
N TYR A 343 22.21 46.35 50.26
CA TYR A 343 21.42 45.58 51.22
C TYR A 343 19.97 45.42 50.77
N GLN A 344 19.40 46.45 50.15
CA GLN A 344 18.08 46.40 49.55
C GLN A 344 17.97 45.33 48.44
N ILE A 345 18.97 45.23 47.55
CA ILE A 345 18.98 44.22 46.46
C ILE A 345 18.87 42.79 47.02
N ILE A 346 19.55 42.51 48.13
CA ILE A 346 19.54 41.18 48.77
C ILE A 346 18.43 41.01 49.83
N GLY A 347 17.63 42.05 50.08
CA GLY A 347 16.57 42.03 51.08
C GLY A 347 17.06 41.94 52.54
N ASP A 348 18.25 42.44 52.84
CA ASP A 348 18.78 42.50 54.21
C ASP A 348 18.29 43.77 54.91
N GLU A 349 17.01 43.76 55.31
CA GLU A 349 16.31 44.94 55.85
C GLU A 349 16.99 45.51 57.11
N GLU A 350 17.55 44.66 57.97
CA GLU A 350 18.23 45.12 59.19
C GLU A 350 19.49 45.89 58.85
N ALA A 351 20.35 45.34 57.99
CA ALA A 351 21.58 46.00 57.56
C ALA A 351 21.30 47.27 56.72
N GLU A 352 20.25 47.25 55.91
CA GLU A 352 19.76 48.44 55.19
C GLU A 352 19.36 49.54 56.19
N ASN A 353 18.46 49.24 57.13
CA ASN A 353 17.97 50.20 58.12
C ASN A 353 19.11 50.75 58.97
N GLN A 354 20.03 49.90 59.42
CA GLN A 354 21.21 50.32 60.17
C GLN A 354 22.06 51.32 59.38
N THR A 355 22.30 51.05 58.10
CA THR A 355 23.10 51.89 57.22
C THR A 355 22.42 53.24 56.93
N LEU A 356 21.11 53.22 56.67
CA LEU A 356 20.31 54.44 56.49
C LEU A 356 20.29 55.29 57.76
N TYR A 357 20.16 54.68 58.93
CA TYR A 357 20.17 55.38 60.21
C TYR A 357 21.54 56.01 60.51
N GLN A 358 22.64 55.35 60.13
CA GLN A 358 23.98 55.96 60.17
C GLN A 358 24.09 57.17 59.22
N TYR A 359 23.52 57.09 58.00
CA TYR A 359 23.50 58.22 57.07
C TYR A 359 22.77 59.41 57.68
N VAL A 360 21.60 59.15 58.28
CA VAL A 360 20.82 60.15 59.00
C VAL A 360 21.66 60.79 60.08
N LYS A 361 22.26 60.01 61.00
CA LYS A 361 23.10 60.53 62.09
C LYS A 361 24.24 61.43 61.59
N ASN A 362 24.90 61.04 60.49
CA ASN A 362 26.03 61.80 59.94
C ASN A 362 25.61 63.15 59.33
N ASN A 363 24.33 63.32 58.97
CA ASN A 363 23.82 64.51 58.27
C ASN A 363 22.71 65.26 59.03
N TYR A 364 22.27 64.75 60.18
CA TYR A 364 21.08 65.25 60.91
C TYR A 364 21.23 66.69 61.42
N ASP A 365 22.43 67.06 61.87
CA ASP A 365 22.71 68.40 62.40
C ASP A 365 23.30 69.36 61.37
N GLY A 366 23.44 68.93 60.11
CA GLY A 366 23.89 69.77 59.00
C GLY A 366 22.77 70.62 58.39
N ASP A 367 23.06 71.20 57.23
CA ASP A 367 22.07 71.88 56.39
C ASP A 367 20.95 70.91 55.97
N TYR A 368 19.81 71.47 55.54
CA TYR A 368 18.67 70.69 55.07
C TYR A 368 19.09 69.68 53.98
N ASN A 369 18.73 68.41 54.19
CA ASN A 369 19.02 67.32 53.27
C ASN A 369 17.75 66.47 53.06
N GLU A 370 17.24 66.48 51.83
CA GLU A 370 16.03 65.75 51.45
C GLU A 370 16.15 64.23 51.67
N PHE A 371 17.35 63.66 51.52
CA PHE A 371 17.59 62.24 51.79
C PHE A 371 17.44 61.90 53.27
N VAL A 372 17.77 62.82 54.19
CA VAL A 372 17.55 62.61 55.63
C VAL A 372 16.05 62.46 55.91
N VAL A 373 15.22 63.32 55.32
CA VAL A 373 13.75 63.23 55.45
C VAL A 373 13.23 61.92 54.88
N LYS A 374 13.66 61.56 53.67
CA LYS A 374 13.26 60.33 52.99
C LYS A 374 13.61 59.08 53.79
N PHE A 375 14.87 58.97 54.24
CA PHE A 375 15.35 57.81 54.98
C PHE A 375 14.74 57.74 56.39
N LEU A 376 14.55 58.87 57.07
CA LEU A 376 13.78 58.89 58.32
C LEU A 376 12.33 58.41 58.11
N GLY A 377 11.71 58.74 56.97
CA GLY A 377 10.41 58.21 56.56
C GLY A 377 10.41 56.68 56.47
N GLN A 378 11.37 56.11 55.73
CA GLN A 378 11.52 54.67 55.58
C GLN A 378 11.80 53.97 56.92
N LEU A 379 12.73 54.48 57.72
CA LEU A 379 13.07 53.95 59.04
C LEU A 379 11.89 54.00 60.01
N ALA A 380 11.11 55.09 59.99
CA ALA A 380 9.93 55.27 60.81
C ALA A 380 8.79 54.31 60.46
N GLN A 381 8.65 53.95 59.18
CA GLN A 381 7.74 52.90 58.73
C GLN A 381 8.17 51.54 59.28
N ASN A 382 9.47 51.28 59.30
CA ASN A 382 10.06 50.06 59.85
C ASN A 382 10.15 50.04 61.39
N ASN A 383 9.73 51.10 62.09
CA ASN A 383 9.88 51.29 63.54
C ASN A 383 11.34 51.13 64.02
N TYR A 384 12.30 51.56 63.19
CA TYR A 384 13.72 51.38 63.49
C TYR A 384 14.22 52.46 64.48
N GLU A 385 14.72 52.03 65.63
CA GLU A 385 15.27 52.92 66.68
C GLU A 385 14.30 54.08 67.05
N ASP A 386 14.82 55.29 67.28
CA ASP A 386 14.09 56.53 67.57
C ASP A 386 13.71 57.33 66.31
N SER A 387 13.72 56.69 65.13
CA SER A 387 13.54 57.36 63.82
C SER A 387 12.25 58.15 63.69
N ARG A 388 11.14 57.75 64.34
CA ARG A 388 9.88 58.51 64.34
C ARG A 388 10.01 59.87 65.00
N ASP A 389 10.68 59.90 66.16
CA ASP A 389 10.86 61.12 66.92
C ASP A 389 11.88 62.04 66.24
N LEU A 390 12.95 61.45 65.68
CA LEU A 390 13.91 62.15 64.84
C LEU A 390 13.25 62.75 63.58
N ARG A 391 12.37 61.99 62.91
CA ARG A 391 11.62 62.48 61.74
C ARG A 391 10.78 63.70 62.09
N ASN A 392 9.96 63.60 63.14
CA ASN A 392 9.09 64.70 63.57
C ASN A 392 9.91 65.94 63.93
N SER A 393 11.01 65.75 64.67
CA SER A 393 11.88 66.85 65.07
C SER A 393 12.59 67.52 63.88
N TYR A 394 13.06 66.74 62.91
CA TYR A 394 13.73 67.25 61.71
C TYR A 394 12.76 68.01 60.80
N ILE A 395 11.53 67.51 60.61
CA ILE A 395 10.46 68.21 59.88
C ILE A 395 10.14 69.54 60.58
N GLU A 396 9.93 69.52 61.90
CA GLU A 396 9.63 70.73 62.67
C GLU A 396 10.73 71.79 62.56
N ARG A 397 12.00 71.36 62.53
CA ARG A 397 13.16 72.25 62.36
C ARG A 397 13.14 72.99 61.01
N TRP A 398 12.71 72.33 59.93
CA TRP A 398 12.87 72.84 58.56
C TRP A 398 11.58 73.27 57.85
N LYS A 399 10.39 72.94 58.39
CA LYS A 399 9.09 73.18 57.74
C LYS A 399 8.78 74.64 57.40
N SER A 400 9.39 75.61 58.10
CA SER A 400 9.20 77.04 57.80
C SER A 400 9.92 77.48 56.53
N GLU A 401 11.03 76.83 56.21
CA GLU A 401 11.86 77.11 55.03
C GLU A 401 11.50 76.20 53.85
N TYR A 402 11.04 74.97 54.14
CA TYR A 402 10.63 73.97 53.17
C TYR A 402 9.25 73.42 53.55
N PRO A 403 8.14 74.06 53.14
CA PRO A 403 6.79 73.68 53.60
C PRO A 403 6.33 72.30 53.13
N ASP A 404 6.82 71.86 51.97
CA ASP A 404 6.39 70.62 51.30
C ASP A 404 6.88 69.34 52.00
N ILE A 405 7.69 69.46 53.07
CA ILE A 405 8.25 68.30 53.81
C ILE A 405 7.29 67.72 54.86
N ALA A 406 6.15 68.38 55.11
CA ALA A 406 5.18 68.01 56.13
C ALA A 406 4.02 67.13 55.59
N GLU A 407 3.95 66.92 54.28
CA GLU A 407 3.08 65.92 53.61
C GLU A 407 3.76 64.54 53.59
#